data_AF-A0A8H7BKR7-F1
#
_entry.id   AF-A0A8H7BKR7-F1
#
_cell.length_a   1.000
_cell.length_b   1.000
_cell.length_c   1.000
_cell.angle_alpha   90.00
_cell.angle_beta   90.00
_cell.angle_gamma   90.00
#
_symmetry.space_group_name_H-M   'P 1'
#
loop_
_entity.id
_entity.type
_entity.pdbx_description
1 polymer ?
#
loop_
_entity_poly.entity_id
_entity_poly.type
_entity_poly.pdbx_seq_one_letter_code
_entity_poly.pdbx_strand_id
1 'polypeptide(L)'
;MYMFFKLLWTFGLVLGVWTQPIRLQTAETQSYEEWPLTSDFVVRDTLQGYYENVVDDVIGGYNEQLLIGLVHSMNTQALKTTIQRQATLLGLHHASDACLVKMPGIIARHVNRIHHLVLAAIDPAIEHYLPKLSPTDTTTEELESAFASLNQAMGDHFIRKMEYYNLRGQVVQDMEQCEEEYDVEEDLVDPEPSSSMAEMWSWLSHRLPAMIFGQKQPEPPMSNNPLLEDYLETVRSQLWVELDDRIPDLVTTIQTDILDQDDF
;
A
#
# COMPACT_ATOMS: atom_id res chain seq x y z
N MET A 1 38.24 -53.85 46.82
CA MET A 1 38.20 -54.84 45.72
C MET A 1 38.04 -54.04 44.43
N TYR A 2 39.08 -53.35 43.97
CA TYR A 2 40.11 -53.75 42.99
C TYR A 2 39.56 -54.18 41.61
N MET A 3 40.07 -53.47 40.59
CA MET A 3 40.04 -53.70 39.14
C MET A 3 38.71 -53.38 38.44
N PHE A 4 38.65 -52.49 37.43
CA PHE A 4 39.50 -52.48 36.24
C PHE A 4 39.90 -51.08 35.75
N PHE A 5 41.15 -51.01 35.30
CA PHE A 5 41.89 -49.91 34.71
C PHE A 5 41.98 -50.16 33.19
N LYS A 6 42.16 -49.09 32.41
CA LYS A 6 42.61 -49.03 31.00
C LYS A 6 41.58 -49.35 29.90
N LEU A 7 41.16 -48.29 29.20
CA LEU A 7 41.58 -48.05 27.82
C LEU A 7 41.27 -46.59 27.45
N LEU A 8 42.29 -45.73 27.58
CA LEU A 8 42.50 -44.67 26.60
C LEU A 8 42.62 -45.33 25.23
N TRP A 9 42.07 -44.73 24.17
CA TRP A 9 42.79 -44.40 22.94
C TRP A 9 41.82 -43.68 21.97
N THR A 10 42.08 -42.38 21.81
CA THR A 10 42.07 -41.64 20.53
C THR A 10 40.84 -41.75 19.63
N PHE A 11 39.96 -40.76 19.69
CA PHE A 11 39.43 -40.12 18.47
C PHE A 11 39.33 -38.62 18.71
N GLY A 12 40.45 -37.94 18.47
CA GLY A 12 40.45 -36.52 18.17
C GLY A 12 39.86 -36.35 16.77
N LEU A 13 38.55 -36.13 16.71
CA LEU A 13 37.92 -35.59 15.52
C LEU A 13 37.96 -34.07 15.64
N VAL A 14 38.94 -33.53 14.92
CA VAL A 14 39.13 -32.14 14.57
C VAL A 14 37.81 -31.62 14.00
N LEU A 15 37.00 -30.93 14.82
CA LEU A 15 36.05 -29.95 14.32
C LEU A 15 36.87 -28.78 13.81
N GLY A 16 37.37 -28.93 12.60
CA GLY A 16 37.78 -27.81 11.78
C GLY A 16 36.54 -26.97 11.56
N VAL A 17 36.38 -25.94 12.39
CA VAL A 17 35.54 -24.79 12.09
C VAL A 17 36.16 -24.18 10.84
N TRP A 18 35.68 -24.62 9.68
CA TRP A 18 35.84 -23.89 8.43
C TRP A 18 35.05 -22.61 8.61
N THR A 19 35.67 -21.60 9.20
CA THR A 19 35.28 -20.21 9.00
C THR A 19 35.43 -19.96 7.52
N GLN A 20 34.33 -20.11 6.77
CA GLN A 20 34.26 -19.52 5.45
C GLN A 20 34.60 -18.03 5.64
N PRO A 21 35.53 -17.45 4.86
CA PRO A 21 35.64 -16.02 4.84
C PRO A 21 34.27 -15.50 4.41
N ILE A 22 33.58 -14.83 5.33
CA ILE A 22 32.47 -13.96 4.97
C ILE A 22 33.06 -13.03 3.92
N ARG A 23 32.72 -13.29 2.67
CA ARG A 23 32.89 -12.32 1.60
C ARG A 23 31.96 -11.20 2.05
N LEU A 24 32.53 -10.21 2.73
CA LEU A 24 31.96 -8.88 2.77
C LEU A 24 31.77 -8.56 1.29
N GLN A 25 30.55 -8.79 0.79
CA GLN A 25 30.04 -8.02 -0.31
C GLN A 25 30.27 -6.60 0.16
N THR A 26 31.27 -5.98 -0.44
CA THR A 26 31.35 -4.53 -0.52
C THR A 26 29.93 -4.12 -0.85
N ALA A 27 29.23 -3.56 0.14
CA ALA A 27 28.11 -2.71 -0.12
C ALA A 27 28.64 -1.78 -1.19
N GLU A 28 28.11 -1.91 -2.41
CA GLU A 28 28.25 -0.87 -3.39
C GLU A 28 27.79 0.37 -2.65
N THR A 29 28.76 1.20 -2.27
CA THR A 29 28.54 2.62 -2.06
C THR A 29 27.84 3.05 -3.33
N GLN A 30 26.51 3.08 -3.29
CA GLN A 30 25.72 3.91 -4.18
C GLN A 30 26.36 5.27 -4.02
N SER A 31 27.18 5.65 -5.00
CA SER A 31 27.53 7.03 -5.16
C SER A 31 26.20 7.70 -5.42
N TYR A 32 25.66 8.35 -4.39
CA TYR A 32 24.74 9.44 -4.60
C TYR A 32 25.56 10.45 -5.40
N GLU A 33 25.51 10.31 -6.72
CA GLU A 33 26.01 11.30 -7.65
C GLU A 33 25.21 12.53 -7.30
N GLU A 34 25.86 13.47 -6.61
CA GLU A 34 25.27 14.72 -6.19
C GLU A 34 24.95 15.47 -7.48
N TRP A 35 23.71 15.31 -7.95
CA TRP A 35 23.24 15.92 -9.18
C TRP A 35 23.46 17.42 -9.05
N PRO A 36 24.12 18.06 -10.02
CA PRO A 36 24.21 19.51 -10.03
C PRO A 36 22.78 20.08 -9.98
N LEU A 37 22.60 21.22 -9.32
CA LEU A 37 21.35 22.01 -9.31
C LEU A 37 21.07 22.54 -10.73
N THR A 38 20.83 21.65 -11.68
CA THR A 38 20.41 21.93 -13.05
C THR A 38 18.89 21.96 -13.12
N SER A 39 18.35 22.49 -14.23
CA SER A 39 16.92 22.41 -14.60
C SER A 39 16.28 21.06 -14.28
N ASP A 40 17.05 19.97 -14.41
CA ASP A 40 16.62 18.60 -14.18
C ASP A 40 16.22 18.33 -12.71
N PHE A 41 16.86 19.00 -11.73
CA PHE A 41 16.50 18.84 -10.31
C PHE A 41 15.13 19.46 -10.01
N VAL A 42 14.87 20.67 -10.51
CA VAL A 42 13.60 21.36 -10.27
C VAL A 42 12.47 20.68 -11.01
N VAL A 43 12.70 20.26 -12.26
CA VAL A 43 11.71 19.47 -13.02
C VAL A 43 11.40 18.15 -12.29
N ARG A 44 12.41 17.46 -11.74
CA ARG A 44 12.21 16.23 -10.95
C ARG A 44 11.38 16.49 -9.70
N ASP A 45 11.71 17.52 -8.92
CA ASP A 45 11.00 17.84 -7.67
C ASP A 45 9.54 18.20 -7.94
N THR A 46 9.28 19.04 -8.95
CA THR A 46 7.93 19.40 -9.38
C THR A 46 7.13 18.19 -9.86
N LEU A 47 7.74 17.29 -10.65
CA LEU A 47 7.09 16.04 -11.07
C LEU A 47 6.82 15.10 -9.90
N GLN A 48 7.75 14.99 -8.96
CA GLN A 48 7.58 14.16 -7.76
C GLN A 48 6.40 14.66 -6.93
N GLY A 49 6.39 15.97 -6.60
CA GLY A 49 5.29 16.58 -5.87
C GLY A 49 3.95 16.45 -6.61
N TYR A 50 3.94 16.59 -7.93
CA TYR A 50 2.75 16.39 -8.75
C TYR A 50 2.16 14.97 -8.57
N TYR A 51 2.97 13.93 -8.74
CA TYR A 51 2.49 12.55 -8.62
C TYR A 51 2.13 12.17 -7.18
N GLU A 52 2.88 12.65 -6.19
CA GLU A 52 2.57 12.42 -4.78
C GLU A 52 1.19 13.00 -4.44
N ASN A 53 0.91 14.24 -4.86
CA ASN A 53 -0.39 14.88 -4.64
C ASN A 53 -1.53 14.13 -5.34
N VAL A 54 -1.35 13.69 -6.59
CA VAL A 54 -2.38 12.89 -7.30
C VAL A 54 -2.67 11.58 -6.57
N VAL A 55 -1.63 10.88 -6.14
CA VAL A 55 -1.77 9.60 -5.42
C VAL A 55 -2.42 9.81 -4.06
N ASP A 56 -2.05 10.84 -3.32
CA ASP A 56 -2.63 11.18 -2.02
C ASP A 56 -4.10 11.58 -2.14
N ASP A 57 -4.44 12.46 -3.09
CA ASP A 57 -5.81 12.90 -3.31
C ASP A 57 -6.72 11.72 -3.69
N VAL A 58 -6.29 10.90 -4.65
CA VAL A 58 -7.11 9.79 -5.14
C VAL A 58 -7.09 8.62 -4.15
N ILE A 59 -5.93 8.01 -3.91
CA ILE A 59 -5.86 6.79 -3.09
C ILE A 59 -6.20 7.12 -1.64
N GLY A 60 -5.66 8.22 -1.09
CA GLY A 60 -5.97 8.66 0.26
C GLY A 60 -7.45 9.02 0.43
N GLY A 61 -8.04 9.76 -0.51
CA GLY A 61 -9.46 10.12 -0.48
C GLY A 61 -10.40 8.92 -0.56
N TYR A 62 -10.12 7.96 -1.44
CA TYR A 62 -10.93 6.73 -1.54
C TYR A 62 -10.69 5.76 -0.38
N ASN A 63 -9.48 5.72 0.19
CA ASN A 63 -9.20 5.01 1.44
C ASN A 63 -10.08 5.55 2.56
N GLU A 64 -10.11 6.86 2.76
CA GLU A 64 -10.93 7.47 3.79
C GLU A 64 -12.42 7.11 3.61
N GLN A 65 -12.96 7.22 2.40
CA GLN A 65 -14.36 6.87 2.13
C GLN A 65 -14.67 5.40 2.42
N LEU A 66 -13.80 4.48 1.99
CA LEU A 66 -13.93 3.06 2.25
C LEU A 66 -13.93 2.78 3.77
N LEU A 67 -12.97 3.35 4.49
CA LEU A 67 -12.81 3.15 5.92
C LEU A 67 -13.98 3.71 6.72
N ILE A 68 -14.46 4.89 6.36
CA ILE A 68 -15.68 5.47 6.92
C ILE A 68 -16.85 4.51 6.69
N GLY A 69 -17.04 4.02 5.47
CA GLY A 69 -18.10 3.07 5.15
C GLY A 69 -18.01 1.78 5.98
N LEU A 70 -16.81 1.24 6.14
CA LEU A 70 -16.55 0.06 6.97
C LEU A 70 -16.87 0.33 8.45
N VAL A 71 -16.42 1.44 9.02
CA VAL A 71 -16.70 1.80 10.43
C VAL A 71 -18.20 1.97 10.67
N HIS A 72 -18.93 2.61 9.76
CA HIS A 72 -20.38 2.76 9.87
C HIS A 72 -21.12 1.42 9.81
N SER A 73 -20.58 0.45 9.06
CA SER A 73 -21.15 -0.88 9.00
C SER A 73 -21.03 -1.66 10.32
N MET A 74 -20.18 -1.25 11.26
CA MET A 74 -19.89 -1.97 12.51
C MET A 74 -20.96 -1.87 13.62
N ASN A 75 -21.93 -0.96 13.53
CA ASN A 75 -22.96 -0.83 14.56
C ASN A 75 -24.15 -1.80 14.33
N THR A 76 -24.17 -2.91 15.07
CA THR A 76 -25.34 -3.61 15.65
C THR A 76 -26.19 -4.65 14.89
N GLN A 77 -26.22 -4.76 13.55
CA GLN A 77 -26.80 -5.97 12.88
C GLN A 77 -26.42 -6.01 11.40
N ALA A 78 -26.35 -4.83 10.80
CA ALA A 78 -25.85 -4.62 9.45
C ALA A 78 -24.40 -5.12 9.28
N LEU A 79 -23.59 -5.08 10.34
CA LEU A 79 -22.23 -5.62 10.36
C LEU A 79 -22.21 -7.08 9.91
N LYS A 80 -22.96 -7.94 10.61
CA LYS A 80 -23.00 -9.36 10.28
C LYS A 80 -23.50 -9.56 8.86
N THR A 81 -24.58 -8.91 8.44
CA THR A 81 -25.11 -9.14 7.09
C THR A 81 -24.21 -8.63 5.97
N THR A 82 -23.59 -7.46 6.15
CA THR A 82 -22.77 -6.83 5.11
C THR A 82 -21.37 -7.45 5.07
N ILE A 83 -20.68 -7.55 6.21
CA ILE A 83 -19.33 -8.12 6.26
C ILE A 83 -19.35 -9.62 5.99
N GLN A 84 -20.35 -10.38 6.46
CA GLN A 84 -20.48 -11.79 6.08
C GLN A 84 -20.74 -11.95 4.58
N ARG A 85 -21.57 -11.08 3.98
CA ARG A 85 -21.79 -11.11 2.52
C ARG A 85 -20.49 -10.84 1.78
N GLN A 86 -19.71 -9.84 2.21
CA GLN A 86 -18.41 -9.54 1.61
C GLN A 86 -17.41 -10.68 1.78
N ALA A 87 -17.32 -11.27 2.98
CA ALA A 87 -16.51 -12.46 3.23
C ALA A 87 -16.91 -13.61 2.29
N THR A 88 -18.22 -13.85 2.13
CA THR A 88 -18.74 -14.86 1.20
C THR A 88 -18.34 -14.58 -0.25
N LEU A 89 -18.43 -13.32 -0.70
CA LEU A 89 -18.01 -12.92 -2.04
C LEU A 89 -16.50 -13.06 -2.25
N LEU A 90 -15.71 -12.94 -1.19
CA LEU A 90 -14.28 -13.22 -1.22
C LEU A 90 -13.95 -14.71 -1.28
N GLY A 91 -14.90 -15.60 -0.97
CA GLY A 91 -14.74 -17.05 -0.90
C GLY A 91 -14.63 -17.61 0.53
N LEU A 92 -14.77 -16.75 1.54
CA LEU A 92 -14.70 -17.10 2.96
C LEU A 92 -16.08 -17.54 3.46
N HIS A 93 -16.45 -18.79 3.17
CA HIS A 93 -17.80 -19.31 3.45
C HIS A 93 -18.08 -19.60 4.94
N HIS A 94 -17.05 -19.79 5.75
CA HIS A 94 -17.16 -20.22 7.14
C HIS A 94 -16.37 -19.34 8.11
N ALA A 95 -16.21 -18.05 7.79
CA ALA A 95 -15.50 -17.14 8.67
C ALA A 95 -16.20 -17.00 10.03
N SER A 96 -15.44 -17.14 11.12
CA SER A 96 -15.93 -17.01 12.49
C SER A 96 -16.36 -15.56 12.78
N ASP A 97 -17.32 -15.39 13.70
CA ASP A 97 -17.75 -14.06 14.14
C ASP A 97 -16.56 -13.21 14.63
N ALA A 98 -15.57 -13.86 15.28
CA ALA A 98 -14.39 -13.20 15.80
C ALA A 98 -13.51 -12.63 14.68
N CYS A 99 -13.26 -13.38 13.61
CA CYS A 99 -12.50 -12.90 12.46
C CYS A 99 -13.28 -11.90 11.60
N LEU A 100 -14.59 -12.06 11.45
CA LEU A 100 -15.43 -11.08 10.75
C LEU A 100 -15.35 -9.69 11.40
N VAL A 101 -15.24 -9.61 12.73
CA VAL A 101 -15.02 -8.33 13.44
C VAL A 101 -13.63 -7.74 13.14
N LYS A 102 -12.62 -8.55 12.81
CA LYS A 102 -11.27 -8.09 12.43
C LYS A 102 -11.18 -7.65 10.97
N MET A 103 -12.08 -8.11 10.10
CA MET A 103 -12.03 -7.88 8.65
C MET A 103 -11.90 -6.39 8.26
N PRO A 104 -12.63 -5.42 8.86
CA PRO A 104 -12.42 -4.00 8.56
C PRO A 104 -11.00 -3.52 8.83
N GLY A 105 -10.38 -3.98 9.93
CA GLY A 105 -9.00 -3.64 10.27
C GLY A 105 -7.97 -4.28 9.33
N ILE A 106 -8.23 -5.49 8.87
CA ILE A 106 -7.41 -6.17 7.86
C ILE A 106 -7.47 -5.40 6.55
N ILE A 107 -8.68 -5.07 6.05
CA ILE A 107 -8.85 -4.26 4.85
C ILE A 107 -8.12 -2.93 4.99
N ALA A 108 -8.30 -2.22 6.12
CA ALA A 108 -7.68 -0.93 6.38
C ALA A 108 -6.15 -0.98 6.27
N ARG A 109 -5.54 -2.03 6.84
CA ARG A 109 -4.10 -2.24 6.76
C ARG A 109 -3.65 -2.40 5.31
N HIS A 110 -4.34 -3.21 4.52
CA HIS A 110 -3.91 -3.50 3.15
C HIS A 110 -4.17 -2.34 2.18
N VAL A 111 -5.25 -1.57 2.31
CA VAL A 111 -5.47 -0.39 1.46
C VAL A 111 -4.48 0.74 1.78
N ASN A 112 -4.12 0.91 3.06
CA ASN A 112 -3.01 1.79 3.43
C ASN A 112 -1.68 1.26 2.88
N ARG A 113 -1.46 -0.05 2.88
CA ARG A 113 -0.23 -0.63 2.30
C ARG A 113 -0.14 -0.36 0.79
N ILE A 114 -1.25 -0.43 0.07
CA ILE A 114 -1.30 -0.06 -1.36
C ILE A 114 -0.91 1.39 -1.56
N HIS A 115 -1.48 2.31 -0.77
CA HIS A 115 -1.14 3.73 -0.84
C HIS A 115 0.36 3.98 -0.70
N HIS A 116 0.98 3.41 0.35
CA HIS A 116 2.43 3.50 0.54
C HIS A 116 3.23 2.83 -0.59
N LEU A 117 2.76 1.71 -1.14
CA LEU A 117 3.43 1.02 -2.25
C LEU A 117 3.43 1.84 -3.54
N VAL A 118 2.34 2.55 -3.80
CA VAL A 118 2.22 3.44 -4.97
C VAL A 118 3.07 4.69 -4.78
N LEU A 119 3.02 5.33 -3.60
CA LEU A 119 3.88 6.48 -3.28
C LEU A 119 5.37 6.12 -3.41
N ALA A 120 5.79 4.99 -2.83
CA ALA A 120 7.19 4.54 -2.92
C ALA A 120 7.63 4.16 -4.34
N ALA A 121 6.70 4.04 -5.29
CA ALA A 121 7.00 3.76 -6.69
C ALA A 121 7.19 5.04 -7.53
N ILE A 122 6.87 6.22 -7.00
CA ILE A 122 6.92 7.49 -7.74
C ILE A 122 8.36 7.85 -8.12
N ASP A 123 9.21 8.01 -7.11
CA ASP A 123 10.62 8.41 -7.30
C ASP A 123 11.38 7.52 -8.30
N PRO A 124 11.43 6.18 -8.14
CA PRO A 124 12.14 5.33 -9.09
C PRO A 124 11.52 5.33 -10.50
N ALA A 125 10.23 5.62 -10.62
CA ALA A 125 9.58 5.74 -11.92
C ALA A 125 9.94 7.06 -12.61
N ILE A 126 9.96 8.17 -11.87
CA ILE A 126 10.43 9.47 -12.39
C ILE A 126 11.88 9.35 -12.85
N GLU A 127 12.78 8.80 -12.05
CA GLU A 127 14.17 8.57 -12.44
C GLU A 127 14.29 7.73 -13.73
N HIS A 128 13.38 6.76 -13.91
CA HIS A 128 13.38 5.91 -15.10
C HIS A 128 12.85 6.61 -16.37
N TYR A 129 11.88 7.51 -16.23
CA TYR A 129 11.20 8.13 -17.36
C TYR A 129 11.70 9.54 -17.70
N LEU A 130 12.17 10.30 -16.71
CA LEU A 130 12.63 11.68 -16.87
C LEU A 130 13.73 11.84 -17.93
N PRO A 131 14.77 10.99 -18.02
CA PRO A 131 15.80 11.14 -19.05
C PRO A 131 15.29 11.00 -20.49
N LYS A 132 14.07 10.46 -20.68
CA LYS A 132 13.43 10.32 -22.00
C LYS A 132 12.71 11.60 -22.42
N LEU A 133 12.52 12.53 -21.48
CA LEU A 133 11.92 13.85 -21.67
C LEU A 133 13.08 14.85 -21.77
N SER A 134 13.75 14.96 -22.92
CA SER A 134 14.81 15.96 -23.13
C SER A 134 14.15 17.32 -23.44
N PRO A 135 14.16 18.32 -22.54
CA PRO A 135 13.35 19.52 -22.69
C PRO A 135 14.08 20.67 -23.40
N THR A 136 15.25 20.41 -24.00
CA THR A 136 16.24 21.43 -24.33
C THR A 136 15.83 22.44 -25.41
N ASP A 137 14.72 22.25 -26.13
CA ASP A 137 14.17 23.22 -27.10
C ASP A 137 12.68 22.94 -27.41
N THR A 138 11.90 22.50 -26.41
CA THR A 138 10.51 22.03 -26.66
C THR A 138 9.47 23.13 -26.55
N THR A 139 8.60 23.23 -27.56
CA THR A 139 7.38 24.04 -27.54
C THR A 139 6.39 23.54 -26.49
N THR A 140 5.42 24.37 -26.08
CA THR A 140 4.35 23.97 -25.13
C THR A 140 3.62 22.71 -25.58
N GLU A 141 3.31 22.58 -26.87
CA GLU A 141 2.64 21.39 -27.43
C GLU A 141 3.50 20.12 -27.30
N GLU A 142 4.82 20.24 -27.48
CA GLU A 142 5.74 19.11 -27.32
C GLU A 142 5.88 18.72 -25.84
N LEU A 143 5.89 19.68 -24.93
CA LEU A 143 5.94 19.44 -23.49
C LEU A 143 4.64 18.78 -22.98
N GLU A 144 3.48 19.26 -23.43
CA GLU A 144 2.17 18.65 -23.16
C GLU A 144 2.13 17.18 -23.61
N SER A 145 2.55 16.91 -24.85
CA SER A 145 2.64 15.55 -25.40
C SER A 145 3.58 14.65 -24.59
N ALA A 146 4.73 15.21 -24.18
CA ALA A 146 5.72 14.50 -23.40
C ALA A 146 5.19 14.15 -21.99
N PHE A 147 4.51 15.08 -21.32
CA PHE A 147 3.87 14.83 -20.03
C PHE A 147 2.64 13.93 -20.12
N ALA A 148 1.85 14.01 -21.19
CA ALA A 148 0.79 13.03 -21.43
C ALA A 148 1.36 11.61 -21.52
N SER A 149 2.47 11.44 -22.25
CA SER A 149 3.17 10.15 -22.33
C SER A 149 3.76 9.71 -20.98
N LEU A 150 4.27 10.65 -20.18
CA LEU A 150 4.77 10.35 -18.84
C LEU A 150 3.63 9.92 -17.91
N ASN A 151 2.51 10.64 -17.90
CA ASN A 151 1.31 10.32 -17.14
C ASN A 151 0.75 8.95 -17.52
N GLN A 152 0.78 8.60 -18.80
CA GLN A 152 0.44 7.24 -19.23
C GLN A 152 1.38 6.20 -18.64
N ALA A 153 2.69 6.41 -18.71
CA ALA A 153 3.66 5.47 -18.19
C ALA A 153 3.59 5.33 -16.65
N MET A 154 3.32 6.43 -15.94
CA MET A 154 3.15 6.50 -14.49
C MET A 154 1.84 5.84 -14.05
N GLY A 155 0.72 6.17 -14.70
CA GLY A 155 -0.58 5.54 -14.46
C GLY A 155 -0.53 4.02 -14.64
N ASP A 156 0.06 3.54 -15.74
CA ASP A 156 0.32 2.11 -15.95
C ASP A 156 1.21 1.51 -14.86
N HIS A 157 2.20 2.27 -14.38
CA HIS A 157 3.08 1.81 -13.30
C HIS A 157 2.32 1.65 -11.98
N PHE A 158 1.51 2.64 -11.59
CA PHE A 158 0.70 2.60 -10.38
C PHE A 158 -0.29 1.44 -10.42
N ILE A 159 -0.99 1.25 -11.54
CA ILE A 159 -1.96 0.16 -11.72
C ILE A 159 -1.28 -1.20 -11.56
N ARG A 160 -0.13 -1.40 -12.21
CA ARG A 160 0.63 -2.65 -12.07
C ARG A 160 1.07 -2.89 -10.63
N LYS A 161 1.45 -1.86 -9.87
CA LYS A 161 1.80 -2.00 -8.44
C LYS A 161 0.60 -2.46 -7.61
N MET A 162 -0.58 -1.87 -7.85
CA MET A 162 -1.82 -2.26 -7.17
C MET A 162 -2.25 -3.69 -7.52
N GLU A 163 -2.17 -4.06 -8.79
CA GLU A 163 -2.50 -5.41 -9.27
C GLU A 163 -1.54 -6.47 -8.73
N TYR A 164 -0.24 -6.20 -8.77
CA TYR A 164 0.79 -7.10 -8.26
C TYR A 164 0.61 -7.39 -6.77
N TYR A 165 0.25 -6.38 -5.98
CA TYR A 165 -0.01 -6.55 -4.56
C TYR A 165 -1.19 -7.50 -4.28
N ASN A 166 -2.16 -7.59 -5.20
CA ASN A 166 -3.32 -8.47 -5.12
C ASN A 166 -4.11 -8.28 -3.81
N LEU A 167 -4.72 -7.10 -3.63
CA LEU A 167 -5.46 -6.71 -2.41
C LEU A 167 -6.39 -7.82 -1.91
N ARG A 168 -7.18 -8.39 -2.83
CA ARG A 168 -8.14 -9.45 -2.51
C ARG A 168 -7.44 -10.67 -1.92
N GLY A 169 -6.37 -11.14 -2.56
CA GLY A 169 -5.60 -12.29 -2.09
C GLY A 169 -4.96 -12.04 -0.72
N GLN A 170 -4.43 -10.84 -0.48
CA GLN A 170 -3.85 -10.47 0.81
C GLN A 170 -4.90 -10.45 1.93
N VAL A 171 -6.08 -9.86 1.69
CA VAL A 171 -7.17 -9.84 2.67
C VAL A 171 -7.68 -11.26 2.96
N VAL A 172 -7.84 -12.10 1.93
CA VAL A 172 -8.25 -13.50 2.11
C VAL A 172 -7.23 -14.26 2.95
N GLN A 173 -5.94 -14.10 2.66
CA GLN A 173 -4.86 -14.75 3.40
C GLN A 173 -4.84 -14.34 4.89
N ASP A 174 -4.93 -13.04 5.19
CA ASP A 174 -4.96 -12.54 6.58
C ASP A 174 -6.23 -13.02 7.31
N MET A 175 -7.34 -13.19 6.61
CA MET A 175 -8.58 -13.74 7.17
C MET A 175 -8.47 -15.24 7.43
N GLU A 176 -7.89 -16.03 6.53
CA GLU A 176 -7.64 -17.46 6.73
C GLU A 176 -6.69 -17.69 7.91
N GLN A 177 -5.61 -16.90 8.01
CA GLN A 177 -4.71 -16.94 9.15
C GLN A 177 -5.43 -16.60 10.46
N CYS A 178 -6.35 -15.65 10.45
CA CYS A 178 -7.18 -15.35 11.62
C CYS A 178 -7.97 -16.58 12.07
N GLU A 179 -8.59 -17.34 11.16
CA GLU A 179 -9.34 -18.54 11.51
C GLU A 179 -8.44 -19.62 12.11
N GLU A 180 -7.27 -19.85 11.51
CA GLU A 180 -6.28 -20.83 12.02
C GLU A 180 -5.82 -20.51 13.44
N GLU A 181 -5.66 -19.22 13.78
CA GLU A 181 -5.30 -18.80 15.14
C GLU A 181 -6.41 -19.06 16.16
N TYR A 182 -7.68 -18.93 15.76
CA TYR A 182 -8.82 -19.20 16.65
C TYR A 182 -9.08 -20.69 16.87
N ASP A 183 -8.94 -21.52 15.83
CA ASP A 183 -9.12 -22.98 15.93
C ASP A 183 -8.13 -23.62 16.94
N VAL A 184 -6.94 -23.03 17.12
CA VAL A 184 -5.92 -23.50 18.07
C VAL A 184 -6.20 -23.06 19.51
N GLU A 185 -6.85 -21.91 19.72
CA GLU A 185 -7.17 -21.39 21.06
C GLU A 185 -8.40 -22.06 21.68
N GLU A 186 -9.37 -22.49 20.86
CA GLU A 186 -10.63 -23.12 21.34
C GLU A 186 -10.38 -24.51 21.98
N ASP A 187 -9.31 -25.21 21.59
CA ASP A 187 -8.93 -26.51 22.15
C ASP A 187 -8.21 -26.43 23.52
N LEU A 188 -7.82 -25.23 23.98
CA LEU A 188 -6.92 -25.07 25.12
C LEU A 188 -7.45 -24.22 26.29
N VAL A 189 -8.53 -23.45 26.15
CA VAL A 189 -8.93 -22.47 27.19
C VAL A 189 -10.46 -22.31 27.33
N ASP A 190 -10.97 -22.40 28.58
CA ASP A 190 -12.34 -21.97 28.95
C ASP A 190 -12.57 -20.48 28.54
N PRO A 191 -13.71 -20.12 27.94
CA PRO A 191 -13.88 -18.85 27.24
C PRO A 191 -13.94 -17.67 28.20
N GLU A 192 -12.86 -16.89 28.31
CA GLU A 192 -12.92 -15.49 28.75
C GLU A 192 -12.98 -14.57 27.51
N PRO A 193 -13.98 -13.69 27.40
CA PRO A 193 -14.12 -12.80 26.25
C PRO A 193 -13.01 -11.73 26.28
N SER A 194 -12.12 -11.75 25.29
CA SER A 194 -11.06 -10.77 25.13
C SER A 194 -11.60 -9.39 24.77
N SER A 195 -11.77 -8.54 25.80
CA SER A 195 -12.34 -7.19 25.69
C SER A 195 -11.46 -6.18 24.93
N SER A 196 -10.20 -6.51 24.67
CA SER A 196 -9.21 -5.53 24.18
C SER A 196 -9.48 -5.01 22.76
N MET A 197 -9.99 -5.86 21.88
CA MET A 197 -10.30 -5.47 20.49
C MET A 197 -11.57 -4.64 20.42
N ALA A 198 -12.61 -5.00 21.19
CA ALA A 198 -13.83 -4.20 21.29
C ALA A 198 -13.55 -2.79 21.87
N GLU A 199 -12.59 -2.70 22.81
CA GLU A 199 -12.14 -1.42 23.38
C GLU A 199 -11.37 -0.55 22.37
N MET A 200 -10.50 -1.15 21.54
CA MET A 200 -9.76 -0.43 20.49
C MET A 200 -10.71 0.16 19.43
N TRP A 201 -11.74 -0.59 19.03
CA TRP A 201 -12.73 -0.13 18.06
C TRP A 201 -13.75 0.86 18.65
N SER A 202 -14.15 0.67 19.91
CA SER A 202 -14.93 1.67 20.65
C SER A 202 -14.17 3.01 20.68
N TRP A 203 -12.88 2.99 20.98
CA TRP A 203 -12.05 4.19 20.98
C TRP A 203 -11.96 4.87 19.60
N LEU A 204 -11.81 4.11 18.50
CA LEU A 204 -11.82 4.64 17.13
C LEU A 204 -13.17 5.28 16.77
N SER A 205 -14.28 4.62 17.11
CA SER A 205 -15.63 5.13 16.83
C SER A 205 -15.97 6.41 17.60
N HIS A 206 -15.39 6.61 18.79
CA HIS A 206 -15.61 7.81 19.61
C HIS A 206 -14.71 9.00 19.26
N ARG A 207 -13.61 8.78 18.53
CA ARG A 207 -12.66 9.84 18.14
C ARG A 207 -12.87 10.40 16.73
N LEU A 208 -13.68 9.75 15.89
CA LEU A 208 -14.10 10.35 14.63
C LEU A 208 -15.07 11.51 14.93
N PRO A 209 -14.72 12.76 14.60
CA PRO A 209 -15.62 13.88 14.79
C PRO A 209 -16.89 13.64 13.97
N ALA A 210 -18.05 13.74 14.60
CA ALA A 210 -19.37 13.70 13.93
C ALA A 210 -19.63 14.94 13.03
N MET A 211 -18.58 15.52 12.43
CA MET A 211 -18.63 16.84 11.76
C MET A 211 -18.58 16.82 10.24
N ILE A 212 -18.62 15.66 9.59
CA ILE A 212 -18.87 15.63 8.14
C ILE A 212 -20.06 14.70 7.89
N PHE A 213 -21.01 15.16 7.07
CA PHE A 213 -22.18 14.44 6.54
C PHE A 213 -23.53 14.62 7.26
N GLY A 214 -24.11 15.82 7.06
CA GLY A 214 -25.55 16.02 6.90
C GLY A 214 -26.09 15.66 5.50
N GLN A 215 -25.30 14.99 4.66
CA GLN A 215 -25.81 14.41 3.41
C GLN A 215 -26.14 12.95 3.68
N LYS A 216 -27.45 12.68 3.71
CA LYS A 216 -28.02 11.34 3.62
C LYS A 216 -27.57 10.75 2.28
N GLN A 217 -26.38 10.14 2.25
CA GLN A 217 -25.94 9.38 1.09
C GLN A 217 -27.03 8.32 0.83
N PRO A 218 -27.65 8.30 -0.36
CA PRO A 218 -28.54 7.21 -0.69
C PRO A 218 -27.72 5.92 -0.54
N GLU A 219 -28.24 4.95 0.22
CA GLU A 219 -27.60 3.64 0.33
C GLU A 219 -27.29 3.19 -1.10
N PRO A 220 -26.00 3.05 -1.47
CA PRO A 220 -25.66 2.67 -2.83
C PRO A 220 -26.33 1.32 -3.08
N PRO A 221 -26.95 1.10 -4.26
CA PRO A 221 -27.50 -0.20 -4.59
C PRO A 221 -26.38 -1.21 -4.38
N MET A 222 -26.58 -2.16 -3.45
CA MET A 222 -25.56 -3.14 -3.10
C MET A 222 -25.09 -3.84 -4.37
N SER A 223 -23.92 -3.41 -4.87
CA SER A 223 -23.26 -4.01 -6.01
C SER A 223 -23.07 -5.50 -5.72
N ASN A 224 -23.29 -6.34 -6.72
CA ASN A 224 -22.97 -7.77 -6.60
C ASN A 224 -21.46 -8.02 -6.70
N ASN A 225 -20.67 -6.99 -7.01
CA ASN A 225 -19.22 -7.07 -7.01
C ASN A 225 -18.71 -7.07 -5.56
N PRO A 226 -17.64 -7.80 -5.26
CA PRO A 226 -17.02 -7.69 -3.95
C PRO A 226 -16.43 -6.28 -3.78
N LEU A 227 -16.52 -5.78 -2.55
CA LEU A 227 -16.22 -4.40 -2.16
C LEU A 227 -14.81 -3.94 -2.59
N LEU A 228 -13.84 -4.85 -2.51
CA LEU A 228 -12.43 -4.54 -2.77
C LEU A 228 -12.18 -4.32 -4.26
N GLU A 229 -12.85 -5.08 -5.13
CA GLU A 229 -12.78 -4.96 -6.57
C GLU A 229 -13.42 -3.66 -7.04
N ASP A 230 -14.58 -3.30 -6.49
CA ASP A 230 -15.26 -2.04 -6.78
C ASP A 230 -14.41 -0.82 -6.36
N TYR A 231 -13.79 -0.91 -5.18
CA TYR A 231 -12.84 0.08 -4.69
C TYR A 231 -11.62 0.21 -5.62
N LEU A 232 -10.96 -0.90 -5.97
CA LEU A 232 -9.78 -0.88 -6.83
C LEU A 232 -10.10 -0.33 -8.22
N GLU A 233 -11.24 -0.73 -8.81
CA GLU A 233 -11.65 -0.24 -10.11
C GLU A 233 -11.92 1.27 -10.09
N THR A 234 -12.57 1.74 -9.02
CA THR A 234 -12.81 3.17 -8.82
C THR A 234 -11.49 3.93 -8.68
N VAL A 235 -10.57 3.48 -7.84
CA VAL A 235 -9.25 4.12 -7.66
C VAL A 235 -8.48 4.17 -8.97
N ARG A 236 -8.43 3.07 -9.75
CA ARG A 236 -7.75 3.05 -11.04
C ARG A 236 -8.34 4.06 -12.03
N SER A 237 -9.66 4.07 -12.15
CA SER A 237 -10.36 4.99 -13.04
C SER A 237 -10.09 6.45 -12.66
N GLN A 238 -10.13 6.76 -11.37
CA GLN A 238 -9.95 8.12 -10.87
C GLN A 238 -8.49 8.58 -10.92
N LEU A 239 -7.52 7.68 -10.73
CA LEU A 239 -6.11 7.98 -10.98
C LEU A 239 -5.90 8.40 -12.44
N TRP A 240 -6.52 7.71 -13.40
CA TRP A 240 -6.42 8.08 -14.80
C TRP A 240 -7.02 9.45 -15.10
N VAL A 241 -8.19 9.75 -14.53
CA VAL A 241 -8.85 11.04 -14.71
C VAL A 241 -7.99 12.17 -14.14
N GLU A 242 -7.52 12.05 -12.90
CA GLU A 242 -6.71 13.11 -12.27
C GLU A 242 -5.34 13.28 -12.94
N LEU A 243 -4.74 12.20 -13.45
CA LEU A 243 -3.51 12.29 -14.24
C LEU A 243 -3.75 13.05 -15.56
N ASP A 244 -4.87 12.84 -16.25
CA ASP A 244 -5.16 13.53 -17.51
C ASP A 244 -5.56 15.01 -17.27
N ASP A 245 -6.46 15.24 -16.31
CA ASP A 245 -7.05 16.56 -16.05
C ASP A 245 -6.03 17.59 -15.55
N ARG A 246 -4.97 17.14 -14.85
CA ARG A 246 -3.96 18.04 -14.27
C ARG A 246 -2.74 18.29 -15.17
N ILE A 247 -2.70 17.77 -16.39
CA ILE A 247 -1.59 18.02 -17.34
C ILE A 247 -1.37 19.52 -17.60
N PRO A 248 -2.40 20.34 -17.89
CA PRO A 248 -2.19 21.77 -18.19
C PRO A 248 -1.55 22.54 -17.04
N ASP A 249 -1.90 22.20 -15.80
CA ASP A 249 -1.34 22.82 -14.59
C ASP A 249 0.14 22.43 -14.42
N LEU A 250 0.47 21.16 -14.65
CA LEU A 250 1.85 20.67 -14.61
C LEU A 250 2.73 21.35 -15.66
N VAL A 251 2.25 21.45 -16.90
CA VAL A 251 2.95 22.13 -18.00
C VAL A 251 3.24 23.57 -17.63
N THR A 252 2.23 24.30 -17.15
CA THR A 252 2.36 25.70 -16.77
C THR A 252 3.37 25.89 -15.63
N THR A 253 3.33 25.00 -14.63
CA THR A 253 4.26 25.03 -13.49
C THR A 253 5.70 24.82 -13.95
N ILE A 254 5.96 23.75 -14.72
CA ILE A 254 7.31 23.44 -15.22
C ILE A 254 7.84 24.54 -16.14
N GLN A 255 7.01 25.10 -17.02
CA GLN A 255 7.44 26.20 -17.90
C GLN A 255 7.83 27.44 -17.10
N THR A 256 7.06 27.77 -16.06
CA THR A 256 7.39 28.89 -15.17
C THR A 256 8.71 28.63 -14.45
N ASP A 257 8.89 27.43 -13.91
CA ASP A 257 10.09 27.04 -13.18
C ASP A 257 11.36 27.03 -14.06
N ILE A 258 11.25 26.63 -15.33
CA ILE A 258 12.36 26.63 -16.30
C ILE A 258 12.71 28.07 -16.70
N LEU A 259 11.70 28.89 -17.05
CA LEU A 259 11.93 30.27 -17.48
C LEU A 259 12.55 31.14 -16.37
N ASP A 260 12.16 30.93 -15.12
CA ASP A 260 12.72 31.65 -13.97
C ASP A 260 14.19 31.28 -13.68
N GLN A 261 14.69 30.14 -14.18
CA GLN A 261 16.11 29.76 -14.04
C GLN A 261 17.03 30.40 -15.08
N ASP A 262 16.53 30.68 -16.29
CA ASP A 262 17.33 31.26 -17.38
C ASP A 262 17.67 32.76 -17.16
N ASP A 263 17.02 33.41 -16.20
CA ASP A 263 17.19 34.83 -15.87
C ASP A 263 18.31 35.12 -14.83
N PHE A 264 19.08 34.11 -14.40
CA PHE A 264 20.19 34.22 -13.42
C PHE A 264 21.57 33.87 -14.00
#